data_AF-A0A8H6ZPR2-F1
#
_entry.id   AF-A0A8H6ZPR2-F1
#
_cell.length_a   1.000
_cell.length_b   1.000
_cell.length_c   1.000
_cell.angle_alpha   90.00
_cell.angle_beta   90.00
_cell.angle_gamma   90.00
#
_symmetry.space_group_name_H-M   'P 1'
#
loop_
_entity.id
_entity.type
_entity.pdbx_description
1 polymer ?
#
loop_
_entity_poly.entity_id
_entity_poly.type
_entity_poly.pdbx_seq_one_letter_code
_entity_poly.pdbx_strand_id
1 'polypeptide(L)'
;MASIAKGKAREGSEEATMRQMEELNRRLLDEFKAEDATAQSRGYTVTSTIDLRTMPVDAAPPAARVANIFTTQPQDGALTENVECILHSAAAKQELIEYPNFPRPTPRSHTNPVIPVLLASLSDDDDGDGEGEGQGQGQGAEVKAPYRIAEVPSKGLGMLATRAIPQGAFITAERPLLLGPQAQHLDGHNMQFSATATARQRQRAAFTEAEKNLRIAFARMAPANQTAYTALHNAHQSDGSGPITGVMRTNAYEVCRLEGRTYAGVFKDLSRVNHSCSPNTTSYFDRASLSMLLFAVRDIPPGAEITSTYCGLLQPRAARARALKPYGIRCACAACTDPDPAASDANRLRISRVADAVPAIVRWAGSPALPDGLLLRPALALLQVIEAEGLEGSLAYVRVLYHVVLILQVLAVRGVRGADTDGLLVYAAKWATLRGCRGEGERVGEAQFREERERVMAAALARSRLAPEGGQRAVE
;
A
#
# COMPACT_ATOMS: atom_id res chain seq x y z
N MET A 1 -40.36 18.71 -29.82
CA MET A 1 -39.16 19.59 -29.83
C MET A 1 -38.35 19.51 -28.54
N ALA A 2 -38.69 20.23 -27.45
CA ALA A 2 -37.79 20.43 -26.29
C ALA A 2 -37.19 19.16 -25.64
N SER A 3 -37.93 18.03 -25.59
CA SER A 3 -37.40 16.76 -25.07
C SER A 3 -36.25 16.19 -25.92
N ILE A 4 -36.35 16.32 -27.25
CA ILE A 4 -35.33 15.81 -28.20
C ILE A 4 -34.05 16.65 -28.11
N ALA A 5 -34.17 17.96 -27.88
CA ALA A 5 -33.02 18.83 -27.64
C ALA A 5 -32.28 18.47 -26.34
N LYS A 6 -33.00 18.13 -25.27
CA LYS A 6 -32.39 17.63 -24.02
C LYS A 6 -31.78 16.23 -24.16
N GLY A 7 -32.33 15.38 -25.03
CA GLY A 7 -31.70 14.11 -25.43
C GLY A 7 -30.32 14.36 -26.06
N LYS A 8 -30.29 15.10 -27.18
CA LYS A 8 -29.05 15.38 -27.93
C LYS A 8 -27.98 16.12 -27.13
N ALA A 9 -28.38 17.04 -26.25
CA ALA A 9 -27.44 17.73 -25.36
C ALA A 9 -26.85 16.81 -24.28
N ARG A 10 -27.57 15.74 -23.89
CA ARG A 10 -27.09 14.72 -22.96
C ARG A 10 -26.24 13.68 -23.67
N GLU A 11 -26.65 13.21 -24.84
CA GLU A 11 -25.85 12.32 -25.71
C GLU A 11 -24.50 12.96 -26.01
N GLY A 12 -24.45 14.25 -26.39
CA GLY A 12 -23.19 14.97 -26.61
C GLY A 12 -22.33 15.16 -25.35
N SER A 13 -22.92 15.14 -24.15
CA SER A 13 -22.19 15.20 -22.87
C SER A 13 -21.62 13.83 -22.48
N GLU A 14 -22.40 12.76 -22.70
CA GLU A 14 -21.96 11.38 -22.48
C GLU A 14 -20.91 10.96 -23.54
N GLU A 15 -21.03 11.42 -24.80
CA GLU A 15 -19.96 11.36 -25.81
C GLU A 15 -18.73 12.18 -25.42
N ALA A 16 -18.87 13.42 -24.96
CA ALA A 16 -17.71 14.22 -24.54
C ALA A 16 -16.97 13.56 -23.37
N THR A 17 -17.70 12.97 -22.42
CA THR A 17 -17.14 12.20 -21.30
C THR A 17 -16.47 10.91 -21.78
N MET A 18 -17.08 10.18 -22.73
CA MET A 18 -16.47 9.00 -23.35
C MET A 18 -15.18 9.37 -24.10
N ARG A 19 -15.20 10.41 -24.93
CA ARG A 19 -14.01 10.91 -25.67
C ARG A 19 -12.92 11.43 -24.73
N GLN A 20 -13.27 12.03 -23.59
CA GLN A 20 -12.31 12.37 -22.53
C GLN A 20 -11.74 11.13 -21.84
N MET A 21 -12.55 10.10 -21.60
CA MET A 21 -12.09 8.83 -21.04
C MET A 21 -11.24 8.03 -22.03
N GLU A 22 -11.53 8.09 -23.32
CA GLU A 22 -10.74 7.49 -24.41
C GLU A 22 -9.44 8.26 -24.64
N GLU A 23 -9.46 9.60 -24.58
CA GLU A 23 -8.26 10.44 -24.59
C GLU A 23 -7.40 10.22 -23.34
N LEU A 24 -8.01 10.05 -22.16
CA LEU A 24 -7.28 9.70 -20.93
C LEU A 24 -6.69 8.30 -21.02
N ASN A 25 -7.44 7.30 -21.52
CA ASN A 25 -6.90 5.96 -21.77
C ASN A 25 -5.79 5.98 -22.83
N ARG A 26 -5.91 6.83 -23.87
CA ARG A 26 -4.89 7.01 -24.91
C ARG A 26 -3.63 7.67 -24.36
N ARG A 27 -3.77 8.73 -23.55
CA ARG A 27 -2.66 9.36 -22.83
C ARG A 27 -2.02 8.42 -21.84
N LEU A 28 -2.79 7.68 -21.05
CA LEU A 28 -2.25 6.63 -20.20
C LEU A 28 -1.59 5.51 -21.01
N LEU A 29 -2.04 5.20 -22.23
CA LEU A 29 -1.35 4.29 -23.15
C LEU A 29 -0.06 4.89 -23.75
N ASP A 30 -0.02 6.18 -24.01
CA ASP A 30 1.13 6.86 -24.64
C ASP A 30 2.19 7.25 -23.61
N GLU A 31 1.76 7.63 -22.39
CA GLU A 31 2.57 7.65 -21.17
C GLU A 31 3.06 6.23 -20.86
N PHE A 32 2.22 5.19 -20.91
CA PHE A 32 2.67 3.81 -20.73
C PHE A 32 3.62 3.34 -21.85
N LYS A 33 3.50 3.82 -23.10
CA LYS A 33 4.49 3.56 -24.16
C LYS A 33 5.79 4.34 -23.95
N ALA A 34 5.73 5.54 -23.38
CA ALA A 34 6.92 6.31 -23.01
C ALA A 34 7.60 5.71 -21.76
N GLU A 35 6.82 5.21 -20.81
CA GLU A 35 7.25 4.49 -19.62
C GLU A 35 7.74 3.07 -19.96
N ASP A 36 7.17 2.41 -20.98
CA ASP A 36 7.65 1.12 -21.51
C ASP A 36 8.89 1.33 -22.41
N ALA A 37 8.98 2.37 -23.23
CA ALA A 37 10.26 2.81 -23.80
C ALA A 37 11.30 3.19 -22.71
N THR A 38 10.83 3.43 -21.47
CA THR A 38 11.59 3.66 -20.23
C THR A 38 11.69 2.39 -19.33
N ALA A 39 11.13 1.24 -19.74
CA ALA A 39 11.13 -0.05 -19.02
C ALA A 39 11.60 -1.27 -19.88
N GLN A 40 11.27 -1.34 -21.18
CA GLN A 40 12.10 -1.89 -22.27
C GLN A 40 13.47 -1.24 -22.34
N SER A 41 13.52 -0.04 -21.82
CA SER A 41 14.65 0.44 -21.07
C SER A 41 14.82 -0.35 -19.74
N ARG A 42 14.41 0.10 -18.55
CA ARG A 42 14.89 -0.31 -17.16
C ARG A 42 15.14 -1.78 -16.70
N GLY A 43 15.42 -2.75 -17.57
CA GLY A 43 15.97 -4.09 -17.22
C GLY A 43 14.93 -5.09 -16.72
N TYR A 44 13.67 -4.68 -16.71
CA TYR A 44 12.53 -5.48 -16.25
C TYR A 44 11.80 -6.02 -17.48
N THR A 45 11.74 -7.34 -17.66
CA THR A 45 10.97 -7.95 -18.76
C THR A 45 9.47 -7.84 -18.50
N VAL A 46 8.71 -7.24 -19.42
CA VAL A 46 7.24 -7.16 -19.31
C VAL A 46 6.63 -8.52 -19.68
N THR A 47 6.23 -9.30 -18.68
CA THR A 47 5.69 -10.66 -18.81
C THR A 47 4.27 -10.75 -19.36
N SER A 48 3.73 -9.66 -19.91
CA SER A 48 2.38 -9.60 -20.49
C SER A 48 2.34 -8.67 -21.71
N THR A 49 2.91 -9.10 -22.83
CA THR A 49 2.75 -8.41 -24.11
C THR A 49 1.34 -8.62 -24.64
N ILE A 50 0.72 -7.56 -25.16
CA ILE A 50 -0.20 -7.69 -26.29
C ILE A 50 0.67 -7.42 -27.52
N ASP A 51 1.13 -8.49 -28.20
CA ASP A 51 1.84 -8.33 -29.46
C ASP A 51 0.84 -7.93 -30.55
N LEU A 52 0.91 -6.65 -30.94
CA LEU A 52 0.03 -6.07 -31.95
C LEU A 52 0.44 -6.43 -33.39
N ARG A 53 1.60 -7.07 -33.61
CA ARG A 53 2.10 -7.36 -34.96
C ARG A 53 1.52 -8.64 -35.57
N THR A 54 0.89 -9.49 -34.76
CA THR A 54 0.20 -10.70 -35.23
C THR A 54 -1.32 -10.50 -35.30
N MET A 55 -1.76 -9.23 -35.44
CA MET A 55 -3.02 -8.88 -36.08
C MET A 55 -2.82 -8.80 -37.60
N PRO A 56 -3.11 -9.87 -38.36
CA PRO A 56 -3.48 -9.68 -39.77
C PRO A 56 -4.72 -8.78 -39.82
N VAL A 57 -4.72 -7.85 -40.79
CA VAL A 57 -5.67 -6.72 -40.83
C VAL A 57 -7.11 -7.20 -41.03
N ASP A 58 -7.29 -8.38 -41.63
CA ASP A 58 -8.44 -9.27 -41.47
C ASP A 58 -7.93 -10.73 -41.33
N ALA A 59 -8.57 -11.54 -40.47
CA ALA A 59 -8.36 -13.00 -40.23
C ALA A 59 -7.00 -13.50 -39.65
N ALA A 60 -6.98 -13.81 -38.34
CA ALA A 60 -5.87 -14.18 -37.40
C ALA A 60 -5.01 -15.45 -37.70
N PRO A 61 -4.01 -15.84 -36.85
CA PRO A 61 -2.77 -15.18 -36.33
C PRO A 61 -1.49 -16.06 -36.59
N PRO A 62 -0.22 -15.75 -36.16
CA PRO A 62 0.28 -16.15 -34.80
C PRO A 62 1.55 -15.42 -34.18
N ALA A 63 1.49 -15.17 -32.85
CA ALA A 63 2.53 -14.90 -31.81
C ALA A 63 4.04 -14.54 -32.09
N ALA A 64 4.56 -13.47 -31.43
CA ALA A 64 5.96 -13.39 -30.95
C ALA A 64 6.23 -12.52 -29.66
N ARG A 65 7.08 -13.05 -28.76
CA ARG A 65 7.47 -12.56 -27.40
C ARG A 65 8.19 -11.18 -27.29
N VAL A 66 8.18 -10.59 -26.08
CA VAL A 66 8.93 -9.37 -25.66
C VAL A 66 10.30 -9.63 -24.99
N ALA A 67 11.19 -8.62 -25.04
CA ALA A 67 12.35 -8.44 -24.14
C ALA A 67 12.69 -6.94 -23.90
N ASN A 68 13.50 -6.62 -22.86
CA ASN A 68 13.71 -5.27 -22.27
C ASN A 68 15.18 -5.09 -21.73
N ILE A 69 15.89 -3.94 -21.88
CA ILE A 69 17.13 -3.44 -21.16
C ILE A 69 17.53 -1.93 -21.48
N PHE A 70 18.04 -1.14 -20.50
CA PHE A 70 18.25 0.36 -20.54
C PHE A 70 19.72 0.77 -20.67
N THR A 71 20.02 1.91 -21.34
CA THR A 71 20.89 3.08 -20.92
C THR A 71 21.18 4.01 -22.13
N THR A 72 21.43 5.34 -22.07
CA THR A 72 21.44 6.37 -20.99
C THR A 72 21.02 7.78 -21.51
N GLN A 73 21.06 8.80 -20.64
CA GLN A 73 20.96 10.26 -20.89
C GLN A 73 22.24 10.88 -21.53
N PRO A 74 22.32 12.22 -21.84
CA PRO A 74 21.27 13.28 -21.97
C PRO A 74 21.47 14.25 -23.19
N GLN A 75 20.54 15.20 -23.43
CA GLN A 75 20.86 16.64 -23.66
C GLN A 75 19.65 17.60 -23.66
N ASP A 76 19.84 18.75 -23.00
CA ASP A 76 19.37 20.15 -23.18
C ASP A 76 17.98 20.57 -23.76
N GLY A 77 17.41 21.63 -23.15
CA GLY A 77 16.20 22.37 -23.61
C GLY A 77 15.51 23.14 -22.46
N ALA A 78 14.99 24.36 -22.68
CA ALA A 78 14.47 25.24 -21.61
C ALA A 78 13.26 26.13 -22.04
N LEU A 79 12.79 27.01 -21.13
CA LEU A 79 11.76 28.08 -21.26
C LEU A 79 10.27 27.66 -21.02
N THR A 80 9.33 28.45 -20.46
CA THR A 80 9.30 29.43 -19.30
C THR A 80 7.83 29.88 -19.03
N GLU A 81 7.46 30.15 -17.76
CA GLU A 81 6.39 31.12 -17.32
C GLU A 81 4.91 30.84 -17.74
N ASN A 82 3.80 31.50 -17.30
CA ASN A 82 3.39 32.42 -16.19
C ASN A 82 1.84 32.22 -15.97
N VAL A 83 1.12 32.34 -14.82
CA VAL A 83 0.96 33.27 -13.66
C VAL A 83 -0.47 33.91 -13.59
N GLU A 84 -1.15 33.72 -12.44
CA GLU A 84 -2.29 34.44 -11.79
C GLU A 84 -3.74 34.60 -12.38
N CYS A 85 -4.73 34.03 -11.64
CA CYS A 85 -5.98 34.66 -11.10
C CYS A 85 -6.72 33.65 -10.16
N ILE A 86 -7.55 33.93 -9.11
CA ILE A 86 -8.25 35.10 -8.51
C ILE A 86 -9.69 35.35 -9.08
N LEU A 87 -10.82 35.39 -8.34
CA LEU A 87 -11.18 35.06 -6.92
C LEU A 87 -12.75 34.92 -6.74
N HIS A 88 -13.23 34.65 -5.50
CA HIS A 88 -14.62 34.77 -4.97
C HIS A 88 -15.69 33.70 -5.36
N SER A 89 -16.71 33.34 -4.53
CA SER A 89 -17.08 33.71 -3.13
C SER A 89 -17.87 32.62 -2.36
N ALA A 90 -17.75 32.64 -1.01
CA ALA A 90 -18.74 32.40 0.07
C ALA A 90 -19.77 31.21 0.05
N ALA A 91 -20.19 30.65 1.19
CA ALA A 91 -19.64 30.59 2.57
C ALA A 91 -20.44 29.61 3.46
N ALA A 92 -19.77 28.77 4.26
CA ALA A 92 -20.30 28.15 5.48
C ALA A 92 -19.11 27.79 6.40
N LYS A 93 -19.25 27.99 7.73
CA LYS A 93 -18.14 27.86 8.68
C LYS A 93 -18.17 26.54 9.46
N GLN A 94 -17.02 25.89 9.58
CA GLN A 94 -16.56 25.29 10.84
C GLN A 94 -15.02 25.24 10.86
N GLU A 95 -14.43 25.03 12.03
CA GLU A 95 -13.15 25.66 12.39
C GLU A 95 -11.90 24.95 11.86
N LEU A 96 -10.90 25.76 11.49
CA LEU A 96 -9.59 25.33 11.00
C LEU A 96 -8.58 25.22 12.16
N ILE A 97 -7.81 24.14 12.16
CA ILE A 97 -6.52 24.08 12.85
C ILE A 97 -5.45 24.37 11.80
N GLU A 98 -4.67 25.44 12.00
CA GLU A 98 -3.64 25.87 11.05
C GLU A 98 -2.40 24.97 11.11
N TYR A 99 -1.81 24.70 9.94
CA TYR A 99 -0.46 24.11 9.80
C TYR A 99 0.38 25.03 8.91
N PRO A 100 1.53 25.54 9.39
CA PRO A 100 2.34 26.47 8.62
C PRO A 100 3.27 25.76 7.60
N ASN A 101 3.20 26.22 6.36
CA ASN A 101 4.27 26.30 5.34
C ASN A 101 5.31 25.15 5.25
N PHE A 102 5.15 24.28 4.25
CA PHE A 102 6.27 23.52 3.67
C PHE A 102 6.91 24.27 2.48
N PRO A 103 8.24 24.35 2.37
CA PRO A 103 8.92 24.87 1.17
C PRO A 103 8.89 23.86 0.01
N ARG A 104 8.98 24.36 -1.23
CA ARG A 104 9.04 23.51 -2.44
C ARG A 104 10.42 22.85 -2.58
N PRO A 105 10.52 21.53 -2.85
CA PRO A 105 11.80 20.89 -3.15
C PRO A 105 12.28 21.20 -4.56
N THR A 106 13.59 21.32 -4.74
CA THR A 106 14.28 21.41 -6.05
C THR A 106 14.70 20.02 -6.56
N PRO A 107 14.85 19.81 -7.88
CA PRO A 107 15.13 18.49 -8.44
C PRO A 107 16.63 18.18 -8.55
N ARG A 108 17.07 16.94 -8.22
CA ARG A 108 18.15 16.23 -8.92
C ARG A 108 18.37 14.76 -8.52
N SER A 109 18.98 14.03 -9.46
CA SER A 109 19.67 12.72 -9.32
C SER A 109 18.90 11.56 -8.65
N HIS A 110 18.09 10.85 -9.44
CA HIS A 110 17.64 9.50 -9.09
C HIS A 110 18.76 8.47 -9.27
N THR A 111 19.10 7.76 -8.19
CA THR A 111 19.76 6.44 -8.24
C THR A 111 19.00 5.50 -7.30
N ASN A 112 17.87 4.97 -7.78
CA ASN A 112 17.07 4.02 -7.01
C ASN A 112 17.80 2.67 -6.95
N PRO A 113 17.97 2.05 -5.77
CA PRO A 113 18.42 0.67 -5.69
C PRO A 113 17.32 -0.26 -6.25
N VAL A 114 17.68 -1.11 -7.20
CA VAL A 114 16.77 -2.12 -7.77
C VAL A 114 16.57 -3.23 -6.74
N ILE A 115 15.33 -3.44 -6.31
CA ILE A 115 14.94 -4.66 -5.60
C ILE A 115 14.63 -5.72 -6.67
N PRO A 116 15.29 -6.89 -6.66
CA PRO A 116 15.01 -7.93 -7.65
C PRO A 116 13.65 -8.58 -7.38
N VAL A 117 12.63 -8.12 -8.12
CA VAL A 117 11.30 -8.76 -8.13
C VAL A 117 11.40 -10.05 -8.95
N LEU A 118 11.34 -11.19 -8.27
CA LEU A 118 11.22 -12.48 -8.94
C LEU A 118 9.78 -12.62 -9.48
N LEU A 119 9.59 -12.29 -10.76
CA LEU A 119 8.32 -12.46 -11.45
C LEU A 119 8.03 -13.96 -11.65
N ALA A 120 7.14 -14.51 -10.81
CA ALA A 120 6.59 -15.84 -11.03
C ALA A 120 5.71 -15.82 -12.29
N SER A 121 6.09 -16.58 -13.31
CA SER A 121 5.25 -16.85 -14.47
C SER A 121 4.23 -17.93 -14.12
N LEU A 122 2.95 -17.56 -14.03
CA LEU A 122 1.85 -18.52 -14.02
C LEU A 122 1.33 -18.68 -15.45
N SER A 123 1.27 -19.92 -15.91
CA SER A 123 0.63 -20.34 -17.15
C SER A 123 -0.05 -21.68 -16.90
N ASP A 124 -1.38 -21.66 -16.88
CA ASP A 124 -2.21 -22.86 -16.87
C ASP A 124 -2.26 -23.48 -18.28
N ASP A 125 -2.25 -24.81 -18.39
CA ASP A 125 -3.18 -25.65 -19.19
C ASP A 125 -2.65 -27.11 -19.33
N ASP A 126 -3.49 -28.00 -19.85
CA ASP A 126 -3.52 -29.45 -19.52
C ASP A 126 -3.37 -30.41 -20.74
N ASP A 127 -3.23 -31.71 -20.47
CA ASP A 127 -3.38 -32.89 -21.35
C ASP A 127 -2.63 -32.99 -22.73
N GLY A 128 -1.96 -34.15 -22.97
CA GLY A 128 -1.59 -34.60 -24.34
C GLY A 128 -0.38 -35.55 -24.44
N ASP A 129 -0.59 -36.77 -24.96
CA ASP A 129 0.45 -37.81 -25.11
C ASP A 129 1.45 -37.59 -26.28
N GLY A 130 2.70 -38.03 -26.10
CA GLY A 130 3.71 -38.14 -27.18
C GLY A 130 5.10 -38.60 -26.71
N GLU A 131 5.62 -39.70 -27.27
CA GLU A 131 6.95 -40.25 -26.97
C GLU A 131 8.08 -39.53 -27.75
N GLY A 132 9.28 -39.35 -27.16
CA GLY A 132 10.42 -38.75 -27.90
C GLY A 132 11.65 -38.30 -27.10
N GLU A 133 12.49 -39.26 -26.67
CA GLU A 133 13.93 -39.17 -26.34
C GLU A 133 14.60 -37.81 -25.94
N GLY A 134 14.67 -37.61 -24.61
CA GLY A 134 15.76 -37.07 -23.79
C GLY A 134 16.97 -36.28 -24.35
N GLN A 135 17.28 -35.15 -23.68
CA GLN A 135 18.45 -35.01 -22.78
C GLN A 135 18.46 -33.64 -22.05
N GLY A 136 19.09 -33.56 -20.86
CA GLY A 136 19.49 -32.27 -20.25
C GLY A 136 18.52 -31.60 -19.25
N GLN A 137 17.99 -32.32 -18.25
CA GLN A 137 17.12 -31.71 -17.22
C GLN A 137 17.87 -30.77 -16.24
N GLY A 138 17.90 -29.48 -16.54
CA GLY A 138 18.08 -28.42 -15.55
C GLY A 138 16.73 -27.99 -14.98
N GLN A 139 16.20 -28.71 -13.98
CA GLN A 139 14.89 -28.41 -13.41
C GLN A 139 14.89 -27.07 -12.65
N GLY A 140 14.41 -26.00 -13.31
CA GLY A 140 14.02 -24.76 -12.65
C GLY A 140 12.78 -25.01 -11.79
N ALA A 141 12.99 -25.32 -10.52
CA ALA A 141 11.91 -25.68 -9.61
C ALA A 141 10.87 -24.55 -9.50
N GLU A 142 9.64 -24.86 -9.91
CA GLU A 142 8.49 -23.97 -9.82
C GLU A 142 8.30 -23.48 -8.37
N VAL A 143 8.51 -22.19 -8.11
CA VAL A 143 8.46 -21.62 -6.76
C VAL A 143 7.01 -21.43 -6.34
N LYS A 144 6.38 -22.53 -5.92
CA LYS A 144 4.99 -22.56 -5.47
C LYS A 144 4.73 -21.51 -4.39
N ALA A 145 3.58 -20.85 -4.52
CA ALA A 145 3.18 -19.75 -3.65
C ALA A 145 3.28 -20.13 -2.16
N PRO A 146 3.72 -19.21 -1.28
CA PRO A 146 3.81 -19.47 0.17
C PRO A 146 2.43 -19.59 0.86
N TYR A 147 1.35 -19.62 0.09
CA TYR A 147 -0.02 -19.70 0.55
C TYR A 147 -0.88 -20.62 -0.33
N ARG A 148 -2.08 -20.94 0.16
CA ARG A 148 -3.20 -21.52 -0.60
C ARG A 148 -4.49 -20.81 -0.20
N ILE A 149 -5.48 -20.79 -1.09
CA ILE A 149 -6.85 -20.40 -0.74
C ILE A 149 -7.62 -21.65 -0.31
N ALA A 150 -8.30 -21.60 0.84
CA ALA A 150 -9.15 -22.69 1.33
C ALA A 150 -10.24 -22.14 2.27
N GLU A 151 -11.19 -22.98 2.71
CA GLU A 151 -12.17 -22.55 3.71
C GLU A 151 -11.54 -22.30 5.08
N VAL A 152 -11.96 -21.20 5.71
CA VAL A 152 -11.67 -20.83 7.09
C VAL A 152 -12.99 -20.77 7.88
N PRO A 153 -13.13 -21.54 8.98
CA PRO A 153 -14.37 -21.60 9.75
C PRO A 153 -14.92 -20.21 10.11
N SER A 154 -16.21 -20.00 9.88
CA SER A 154 -16.94 -18.73 10.06
C SER A 154 -16.52 -17.53 9.20
N LYS A 155 -15.57 -17.69 8.27
CA LYS A 155 -15.11 -16.61 7.37
C LYS A 155 -15.33 -16.86 5.88
N GLY A 156 -15.65 -18.10 5.48
CA GLY A 156 -15.67 -18.49 4.07
C GLY A 156 -14.27 -18.79 3.56
N LEU A 157 -13.95 -18.47 2.30
CA LEU A 157 -12.58 -18.66 1.78
C LEU A 157 -11.61 -17.66 2.41
N GLY A 158 -10.40 -18.15 2.74
CA GLY A 158 -9.30 -17.36 3.28
C GLY A 158 -7.94 -17.83 2.75
N MET A 159 -6.95 -16.95 2.84
CA MET A 159 -5.55 -17.27 2.51
C MET A 159 -4.85 -17.93 3.71
N LEU A 160 -4.29 -19.13 3.51
CA LEU A 160 -3.56 -19.90 4.54
C LEU A 160 -2.11 -20.13 4.11
N ALA A 161 -1.14 -19.94 5.00
CA ALA A 161 0.28 -20.19 4.72
C ALA A 161 0.55 -21.68 4.47
N THR A 162 1.29 -22.02 3.40
CA THR A 162 1.67 -23.41 3.07
C THR A 162 2.98 -23.84 3.75
N ARG A 163 3.79 -22.87 4.16
CA ARG A 163 5.08 -23.02 4.85
C ARG A 163 5.28 -21.86 5.83
N ALA A 164 6.36 -21.88 6.61
CA ALA A 164 6.72 -20.73 7.43
C ALA A 164 7.06 -19.52 6.54
N ILE A 165 6.52 -18.35 6.90
CA ILE A 165 6.78 -17.07 6.24
C ILE A 165 7.45 -16.14 7.27
N PRO A 166 8.75 -15.85 7.16
CA PRO A 166 9.44 -14.96 8.09
C PRO A 166 8.94 -13.51 8.03
N GLN A 167 9.14 -12.76 9.12
CA GLN A 167 8.91 -11.32 9.17
C GLN A 167 9.62 -10.59 8.01
N GLY A 168 8.90 -9.69 7.36
CA GLY A 168 9.32 -8.92 6.19
C GLY A 168 9.35 -9.68 4.87
N ALA A 169 9.10 -11.00 4.86
CA ALA A 169 9.06 -11.76 3.62
C ALA A 169 7.93 -11.28 2.71
N PHE A 170 8.26 -11.15 1.43
CA PHE A 170 7.30 -10.97 0.35
C PHE A 170 6.44 -12.23 0.20
N ILE A 171 5.12 -12.06 0.12
CA ILE A 171 4.14 -13.14 0.03
C ILE A 171 3.64 -13.30 -1.41
N THR A 172 3.21 -12.19 -2.03
CA THR A 172 2.77 -12.14 -3.43
C THR A 172 2.70 -10.70 -3.94
N ALA A 173 2.69 -10.54 -5.27
CA ALA A 173 2.31 -9.31 -5.96
C ALA A 173 1.23 -9.67 -6.97
N GLU A 174 0.10 -8.98 -6.95
CA GLU A 174 -1.04 -9.29 -7.81
C GLU A 174 -1.53 -8.05 -8.54
N ARG A 175 -1.81 -8.17 -9.83
CA ARG A 175 -2.46 -7.12 -10.62
C ARG A 175 -3.98 -7.15 -10.38
N PRO A 176 -4.67 -6.00 -10.36
CA PRO A 176 -6.10 -5.96 -10.15
C PRO A 176 -6.84 -6.59 -11.33
N LEU A 177 -7.85 -7.41 -11.03
CA LEU A 177 -8.85 -7.86 -12.01
C LEU A 177 -9.61 -6.65 -12.57
N LEU A 178 -9.99 -5.73 -11.70
CA LEU A 178 -10.78 -4.55 -12.03
C LEU A 178 -10.40 -3.36 -11.14
N LEU A 179 -10.23 -2.19 -11.75
CA LEU A 179 -10.02 -0.89 -11.09
C LEU A 179 -11.25 0.00 -11.23
N GLY A 180 -11.50 0.86 -10.25
CA GLY A 180 -12.55 1.87 -10.31
C GLY A 180 -12.50 2.88 -9.17
N PRO A 181 -13.32 3.94 -9.21
CA PRO A 181 -13.44 4.88 -8.09
C PRO A 181 -13.82 4.16 -6.79
N GLN A 182 -13.19 4.54 -5.68
CA GLN A 182 -13.37 3.87 -4.40
C GLN A 182 -14.82 3.97 -3.93
N ALA A 183 -15.52 2.83 -3.92
CA ALA A 183 -16.97 2.78 -3.88
C ALA A 183 -17.62 3.26 -2.55
N GLN A 184 -16.81 3.56 -1.53
CA GLN A 184 -17.25 4.22 -0.29
C GLN A 184 -17.50 5.73 -0.48
N HIS A 185 -16.90 6.34 -1.51
CA HIS A 185 -17.10 7.74 -1.92
C HIS A 185 -18.11 7.88 -3.07
N LEU A 186 -19.09 6.96 -3.15
CA LEU A 186 -20.24 7.03 -4.09
C LEU A 186 -21.45 7.70 -3.42
N ASP A 187 -21.23 8.93 -2.99
CA ASP A 187 -22.24 9.86 -2.46
C ASP A 187 -23.12 10.51 -3.55
N GLY A 188 -22.64 10.53 -4.79
CA GLY A 188 -23.27 11.20 -5.91
C GLY A 188 -22.98 12.70 -6.00
N HIS A 189 -21.90 13.22 -5.40
CA HIS A 189 -21.55 14.65 -5.45
C HIS A 189 -21.36 15.20 -6.87
N ASN A 190 -21.01 14.35 -7.85
CA ASN A 190 -20.93 14.72 -9.27
C ASN A 190 -22.28 14.62 -10.02
N MET A 191 -23.39 14.31 -9.33
CA MET A 191 -24.71 14.11 -9.92
C MET A 191 -25.66 15.25 -9.53
N GLN A 192 -26.42 15.76 -10.51
CA GLN A 192 -27.47 16.74 -10.23
C GLN A 192 -28.73 16.04 -9.72
N PHE A 193 -29.20 16.46 -8.54
CA PHE A 193 -30.41 15.94 -7.90
C PHE A 193 -31.43 17.07 -7.66
N SER A 194 -32.72 16.74 -7.63
CA SER A 194 -33.73 17.68 -7.15
C SER A 194 -33.52 17.99 -5.67
N ALA A 195 -33.91 19.17 -5.22
CA ALA A 195 -33.87 19.53 -3.79
C ALA A 195 -34.66 18.53 -2.91
N THR A 196 -35.71 17.93 -3.48
CA THR A 196 -36.57 16.90 -2.86
C THR A 196 -35.96 15.50 -2.79
N ALA A 197 -34.82 15.23 -3.45
CA ALA A 197 -34.23 13.89 -3.48
C ALA A 197 -33.66 13.51 -2.11
N THR A 198 -34.20 12.46 -1.50
CA THR A 198 -33.73 11.90 -0.22
C THR A 198 -32.33 11.29 -0.34
N ALA A 199 -31.59 11.20 0.77
CA ALA A 199 -30.25 10.59 0.78
C ALA A 199 -30.25 9.16 0.19
N ARG A 200 -31.27 8.34 0.49
CA ARG A 200 -31.42 6.98 -0.06
C ARG A 200 -31.62 6.97 -1.58
N GLN A 201 -32.34 7.94 -2.14
CA GLN A 201 -32.47 8.08 -3.60
C GLN A 201 -31.15 8.51 -4.25
N ARG A 202 -30.42 9.46 -3.64
CA ARG A 202 -29.10 9.91 -4.14
C ARG A 202 -28.09 8.76 -4.16
N GLN A 203 -27.99 8.03 -3.05
CA GLN A 203 -27.13 6.85 -2.93
C GLN A 203 -27.50 5.75 -3.94
N ARG A 204 -28.80 5.45 -4.10
CA ARG A 204 -29.24 4.43 -5.09
C ARG A 204 -28.92 4.84 -6.52
N ALA A 205 -29.02 6.12 -6.85
CA ALA A 205 -28.61 6.65 -8.15
C ALA A 205 -27.08 6.54 -8.33
N ALA A 206 -26.29 6.93 -7.34
CA ALA A 206 -24.83 6.81 -7.38
C ALA A 206 -24.35 5.36 -7.57
N PHE A 207 -24.95 4.40 -6.87
CA PHE A 207 -24.68 2.96 -7.08
C PHE A 207 -25.14 2.47 -8.47
N THR A 208 -26.20 3.05 -9.04
CA THR A 208 -26.69 2.70 -10.38
C THR A 208 -25.73 3.19 -11.48
N GLU A 209 -25.21 4.41 -11.36
CA GLU A 209 -24.19 4.92 -12.31
C GLU A 209 -22.83 4.23 -12.12
N ALA A 210 -22.46 3.88 -10.88
CA ALA A 210 -21.27 3.07 -10.62
C ALA A 210 -21.36 1.69 -11.29
N GLU A 211 -22.50 1.00 -11.18
CA GLU A 211 -22.70 -0.30 -11.84
C GLU A 211 -22.57 -0.19 -13.37
N LYS A 212 -23.15 0.85 -13.99
CA LYS A 212 -23.00 1.08 -15.44
C LYS A 212 -21.53 1.22 -15.85
N ASN A 213 -20.76 2.02 -15.10
CA ASN A 213 -19.35 2.30 -15.40
C ASN A 213 -18.48 1.06 -15.17
N LEU A 214 -18.63 0.38 -14.02
CA LEU A 214 -17.88 -0.83 -13.70
C LEU A 214 -18.21 -1.98 -14.67
N ARG A 215 -19.45 -2.07 -15.17
CA ARG A 215 -19.85 -3.06 -16.19
C ARG A 215 -19.10 -2.92 -17.52
N ILE A 216 -18.71 -1.70 -17.92
CA ILE A 216 -17.90 -1.49 -19.14
C ILE A 216 -16.50 -2.07 -18.97
N ALA A 217 -15.89 -1.89 -17.79
CA ALA A 217 -14.59 -2.50 -17.46
C ALA A 217 -14.70 -4.02 -17.32
N PHE A 218 -15.71 -4.51 -16.59
CA PHE A 218 -15.96 -5.93 -16.37
C PHE A 218 -16.12 -6.70 -17.68
N ALA A 219 -16.92 -6.18 -18.62
CA ALA A 219 -17.15 -6.82 -19.93
C ALA A 219 -15.91 -6.86 -20.84
N ARG A 220 -14.84 -6.10 -20.51
CA ARG A 220 -13.55 -6.12 -21.21
C ARG A 220 -12.52 -7.07 -20.56
N MET A 221 -12.83 -7.65 -19.40
CA MET A 221 -11.98 -8.67 -18.77
C MET A 221 -12.10 -10.00 -19.52
N ALA A 222 -11.02 -10.79 -19.56
CA ALA A 222 -11.06 -12.16 -20.07
C ALA A 222 -12.10 -13.02 -19.30
N PRO A 223 -12.73 -14.04 -19.92
CA PRO A 223 -13.79 -14.83 -19.28
C PRO A 223 -13.37 -15.45 -17.93
N ALA A 224 -12.14 -15.97 -17.83
CA ALA A 224 -11.59 -16.49 -16.57
C ALA A 224 -11.55 -15.42 -15.45
N ASN A 225 -11.23 -14.16 -15.79
CA ASN A 225 -11.23 -13.04 -14.84
C ASN A 225 -12.66 -12.61 -14.46
N GLN A 226 -13.64 -12.72 -15.36
CA GLN A 226 -15.06 -12.49 -15.05
C GLN A 226 -15.59 -13.56 -14.07
N THR A 227 -15.22 -14.83 -14.27
CA THR A 227 -15.52 -15.92 -13.33
C THR A 227 -14.82 -15.74 -11.99
N ALA A 228 -13.52 -15.41 -11.98
CA ALA A 228 -12.76 -15.15 -10.77
C ALA A 228 -13.36 -14.00 -9.94
N TYR A 229 -13.76 -12.91 -10.60
CA TYR A 229 -14.38 -11.75 -9.97
C TYR A 229 -15.78 -12.08 -9.41
N THR A 230 -16.61 -12.81 -10.15
CA THR A 230 -17.97 -13.17 -9.69
C THR A 230 -17.99 -14.26 -8.61
N ALA A 231 -16.91 -15.02 -8.45
CA ALA A 231 -16.68 -15.95 -7.35
C ALA A 231 -16.22 -15.29 -6.03
N LEU A 232 -16.02 -13.96 -5.99
CA LEU A 232 -15.72 -13.21 -4.77
C LEU A 232 -16.98 -12.98 -3.92
N HIS A 233 -16.80 -12.72 -2.62
CA HIS A 233 -17.94 -12.52 -1.72
C HIS A 233 -18.63 -11.17 -1.99
N ASN A 234 -19.96 -11.11 -1.93
CA ASN A 234 -20.71 -9.86 -2.07
C ASN A 234 -21.61 -9.68 -0.83
N ALA A 235 -21.28 -8.70 0.01
CA ALA A 235 -22.05 -8.35 1.20
C ALA A 235 -23.22 -7.38 0.90
N HIS A 236 -23.33 -6.85 -0.32
CA HIS A 236 -24.21 -5.75 -0.71
C HIS A 236 -25.35 -6.17 -1.65
N GLN A 237 -25.86 -7.39 -1.48
CA GLN A 237 -26.89 -7.98 -2.34
C GLN A 237 -28.27 -7.31 -2.24
N SER A 238 -28.54 -6.57 -1.16
CA SER A 238 -29.88 -6.03 -0.84
C SER A 238 -29.93 -4.51 -0.57
N ASP A 239 -28.78 -3.81 -0.53
CA ASP A 239 -28.76 -2.36 -0.29
C ASP A 239 -29.02 -1.51 -1.55
N GLY A 240 -29.04 -2.16 -2.72
CA GLY A 240 -29.33 -1.53 -4.01
C GLY A 240 -28.10 -1.31 -4.90
N SER A 241 -26.94 -1.80 -4.49
CA SER A 241 -25.83 -2.07 -5.41
C SER A 241 -26.25 -3.02 -6.53
N GLY A 242 -25.62 -2.91 -7.70
CA GLY A 242 -25.57 -4.04 -8.63
C GLY A 242 -24.52 -5.07 -8.21
N PRO A 243 -24.46 -6.24 -8.86
CA PRO A 243 -23.53 -7.31 -8.49
C PRO A 243 -22.07 -6.89 -8.56
N ILE A 244 -21.67 -6.10 -9.56
CA ILE A 244 -20.27 -5.70 -9.75
C ILE A 244 -19.87 -4.68 -8.69
N THR A 245 -20.68 -3.64 -8.48
CA THR A 245 -20.50 -2.64 -7.42
C THR A 245 -20.50 -3.28 -6.03
N GLY A 246 -21.31 -4.32 -5.81
CA GLY A 246 -21.35 -5.05 -4.55
C GLY A 246 -20.04 -5.80 -4.27
N VAL A 247 -19.53 -6.57 -5.23
CA VAL A 247 -18.20 -7.21 -5.13
C VAL A 247 -17.11 -6.15 -4.94
N MET A 248 -17.13 -5.06 -5.71
CA MET A 248 -16.19 -3.94 -5.55
C MET A 248 -16.18 -3.38 -4.11
N ARG A 249 -17.36 -3.14 -3.53
CA ARG A 249 -17.50 -2.60 -2.17
C ARG A 249 -17.06 -3.57 -1.08
N THR A 250 -17.15 -4.87 -1.31
CA THR A 250 -16.77 -5.91 -0.34
C THR A 250 -15.29 -6.31 -0.41
N ASN A 251 -14.65 -6.25 -1.59
CA ASN A 251 -13.35 -6.90 -1.84
C ASN A 251 -12.21 -5.95 -2.25
N ALA A 252 -12.51 -4.67 -2.54
CA ALA A 252 -11.50 -3.78 -3.13
C ALA A 252 -10.59 -3.14 -2.08
N TYR A 253 -9.29 -3.14 -2.37
CA TYR A 253 -8.28 -2.38 -1.65
C TYR A 253 -8.20 -0.95 -2.19
N GLU A 254 -7.82 0.02 -1.36
CA GLU A 254 -7.38 1.33 -1.85
C GLU A 254 -6.09 1.17 -2.68
N VAL A 255 -6.02 1.83 -3.83
CA VAL A 255 -4.98 1.63 -4.85
C VAL A 255 -4.17 2.91 -5.08
N CYS A 256 -4.84 4.04 -5.34
CA CYS A 256 -4.17 5.31 -5.54
C CYS A 256 -5.13 6.49 -5.37
N ARG A 257 -4.59 7.70 -5.37
CA ARG A 257 -5.36 8.94 -5.53
C ARG A 257 -4.94 9.64 -6.82
N LEU A 258 -5.89 9.90 -7.70
CA LEU A 258 -5.70 10.51 -9.02
C LEU A 258 -6.75 11.63 -9.19
N GLU A 259 -6.32 12.81 -9.63
CA GLU A 259 -7.19 14.00 -9.80
C GLU A 259 -8.06 14.31 -8.56
N GLY A 260 -7.48 14.13 -7.37
CA GLY A 260 -8.16 14.32 -6.09
C GLY A 260 -9.15 13.21 -5.70
N ARG A 261 -9.45 12.25 -6.58
CA ARG A 261 -10.33 11.10 -6.35
C ARG A 261 -9.53 9.88 -5.91
N THR A 262 -10.07 9.10 -4.96
CA THR A 262 -9.47 7.83 -4.56
C THR A 262 -9.98 6.70 -5.45
N TYR A 263 -9.07 5.84 -5.90
CA TYR A 263 -9.35 4.64 -6.67
C TYR A 263 -9.06 3.38 -5.85
N ALA A 264 -9.80 2.32 -6.16
CA ALA A 264 -9.69 1.02 -5.54
C ALA A 264 -9.58 -0.09 -6.59
N GLY A 265 -9.09 -1.26 -6.19
CA GLY A 265 -8.90 -2.43 -7.05
C GLY A 265 -9.32 -3.73 -6.38
N VAL A 266 -9.90 -4.63 -7.17
CA VAL A 266 -10.28 -5.99 -6.77
C VAL A 266 -9.30 -6.99 -7.38
N PHE A 267 -9.00 -8.06 -6.65
CA PHE A 267 -7.99 -9.06 -6.98
C PHE A 267 -8.60 -10.48 -6.92
N LYS A 268 -7.95 -11.49 -7.51
CA LYS A 268 -8.35 -12.91 -7.46
C LYS A 268 -8.02 -13.52 -6.10
N ASP A 269 -6.77 -13.38 -5.66
CA ASP A 269 -6.25 -14.04 -4.46
C ASP A 269 -6.13 -13.09 -3.26
N LEU A 270 -5.65 -11.86 -3.46
CA LEU A 270 -5.52 -10.88 -2.39
C LEU A 270 -6.88 -10.47 -1.79
N SER A 271 -7.96 -10.48 -2.58
CA SER A 271 -9.32 -10.30 -2.06
C SER A 271 -9.84 -11.47 -1.20
N ARG A 272 -9.02 -12.53 -0.98
CA ARG A 272 -9.26 -13.61 0.00
C ARG A 272 -8.44 -13.43 1.29
N VAL A 273 -7.68 -12.35 1.45
CA VAL A 273 -6.87 -12.07 2.67
C VAL A 273 -7.76 -11.49 3.77
N ASN A 274 -8.32 -12.38 4.58
CA ASN A 274 -9.32 -12.07 5.60
C ASN A 274 -8.92 -11.03 6.65
N HIS A 275 -9.94 -10.45 7.30
CA HIS A 275 -9.73 -9.46 8.34
C HIS A 275 -9.21 -10.00 9.68
N SER A 276 -8.22 -9.30 10.25
CA SER A 276 -7.88 -9.29 11.68
C SER A 276 -7.67 -7.85 12.19
N CYS A 277 -8.12 -7.53 13.41
CA CYS A 277 -7.78 -6.27 14.10
C CYS A 277 -6.34 -6.23 14.63
N SER A 278 -5.61 -7.35 14.49
CA SER A 278 -4.18 -7.48 14.73
C SER A 278 -3.59 -8.31 13.57
N PRO A 279 -3.47 -7.74 12.36
CA PRO A 279 -3.09 -8.45 11.15
C PRO A 279 -1.62 -8.89 11.19
N ASN A 280 -1.31 -9.97 10.48
CA ASN A 280 0.07 -10.46 10.28
C ASN A 280 0.68 -10.04 8.93
N THR A 281 -0.03 -9.27 8.12
CA THR A 281 0.50 -8.65 6.89
C THR A 281 0.35 -7.14 6.84
N THR A 282 1.08 -6.54 5.90
CA THR A 282 0.82 -5.20 5.36
C THR A 282 0.84 -5.28 3.84
N SER A 283 0.13 -4.36 3.19
CA SER A 283 0.00 -4.32 1.73
C SER A 283 0.12 -2.89 1.23
N TYR A 284 0.77 -2.71 0.08
CA TYR A 284 0.76 -1.42 -0.63
C TYR A 284 0.65 -1.64 -2.14
N PHE A 285 0.02 -0.69 -2.83
CA PHE A 285 -0.04 -0.71 -4.28
C PHE A 285 1.22 -0.07 -4.88
N ASP A 286 1.96 -0.85 -5.65
CA ASP A 286 3.05 -0.33 -6.47
C ASP A 286 2.50 0.13 -7.83
N ARG A 287 2.67 1.42 -8.12
CA ARG A 287 2.16 2.03 -9.36
C ARG A 287 2.94 1.58 -10.60
N ALA A 288 4.24 1.30 -10.47
CA ALA A 288 5.09 0.97 -11.61
C ALA A 288 4.81 -0.43 -12.19
N SER A 289 4.55 -1.42 -11.32
CA SER A 289 4.13 -2.77 -11.72
C SER A 289 2.61 -2.94 -11.86
N LEU A 290 1.83 -1.90 -11.54
CA LEU A 290 0.37 -1.89 -11.43
C LEU A 290 -0.17 -3.00 -10.51
N SER A 291 0.52 -3.27 -9.41
CA SER A 291 0.27 -4.45 -8.56
C SER A 291 0.10 -4.10 -7.08
N MET A 292 -0.76 -4.82 -6.37
CA MET A 292 -0.79 -4.82 -4.91
C MET A 292 0.24 -5.83 -4.40
N LEU A 293 1.16 -5.38 -3.56
CA LEU A 293 2.22 -6.19 -2.97
C LEU A 293 1.86 -6.51 -1.52
N LEU A 294 2.02 -7.77 -1.10
CA LEU A 294 1.72 -8.24 0.25
C LEU A 294 3.00 -8.75 0.95
N PHE A 295 3.22 -8.29 2.18
CA PHE A 295 4.38 -8.64 3.01
C PHE A 295 3.96 -9.09 4.40
N ALA A 296 4.67 -10.06 4.98
CA ALA A 296 4.52 -10.44 6.38
C ALA A 296 5.10 -9.36 7.31
N VAL A 297 4.38 -8.97 8.36
CA VAL A 297 4.87 -7.98 9.36
C VAL A 297 5.36 -8.61 10.66
N ARG A 298 5.19 -9.93 10.79
CA ARG A 298 5.74 -10.82 11.82
C ARG A 298 5.76 -12.25 11.24
N ASP A 299 6.42 -13.18 11.91
CA ASP A 299 6.48 -14.57 11.44
C ASP A 299 5.07 -15.20 11.37
N ILE A 300 4.79 -15.92 10.27
CA ILE A 300 3.54 -16.64 10.05
C ILE A 300 3.85 -18.15 10.00
N PRO A 301 3.37 -18.96 10.95
CA PRO A 301 3.56 -20.42 10.95
C PRO A 301 2.86 -21.11 9.77
N PRO A 302 3.32 -22.32 9.36
CA PRO A 302 2.59 -23.15 8.40
C PRO A 302 1.14 -23.40 8.87
N GLY A 303 0.19 -23.31 7.95
CA GLY A 303 -1.24 -23.50 8.22
C GLY A 303 -1.94 -22.30 8.90
N ALA A 304 -1.21 -21.27 9.33
CA ALA A 304 -1.83 -20.07 9.88
C ALA A 304 -2.47 -19.19 8.79
N GLU A 305 -3.53 -18.47 9.16
CA GLU A 305 -4.23 -17.56 8.25
C GLU A 305 -3.43 -16.28 7.99
N ILE A 306 -3.35 -15.90 6.73
CA ILE A 306 -2.74 -14.65 6.26
C ILE A 306 -3.85 -13.59 6.27
N THR A 307 -3.64 -12.51 7.03
CA THR A 307 -4.71 -11.56 7.39
C THR A 307 -4.28 -10.09 7.27
N SER A 308 -5.22 -9.24 6.90
CA SER A 308 -5.07 -7.78 6.75
C SER A 308 -6.13 -7.02 7.57
N THR A 309 -6.11 -5.68 7.54
CA THR A 309 -7.08 -4.83 8.26
C THR A 309 -8.04 -4.11 7.31
N TYR A 310 -9.36 -4.29 7.52
CA TYR A 310 -10.41 -3.62 6.75
C TYR A 310 -10.92 -2.34 7.48
N CYS A 311 -10.23 -1.95 8.56
CA CYS A 311 -10.56 -0.80 9.39
C CYS A 311 -9.29 -0.08 9.88
N GLY A 312 -9.44 1.15 10.37
CA GLY A 312 -8.32 1.88 10.99
C GLY A 312 -7.72 1.10 12.17
N LEU A 313 -6.51 0.60 12.01
CA LEU A 313 -5.89 -0.40 12.90
C LEU A 313 -5.81 0.03 14.38
N LEU A 314 -5.57 1.34 14.60
CA LEU A 314 -5.40 1.96 15.91
C LEU A 314 -6.70 2.62 16.44
N GLN A 315 -7.85 2.32 15.84
CA GLN A 315 -9.16 2.77 16.32
C GLN A 315 -9.66 1.91 17.49
N PRO A 316 -10.51 2.45 18.41
CA PRO A 316 -11.13 1.69 19.49
C PRO A 316 -12.02 0.53 19.00
N ARG A 317 -12.22 -0.54 19.80
CA ARG A 317 -12.96 -1.78 19.48
C ARG A 317 -14.36 -1.48 18.96
N ALA A 318 -15.04 -0.50 19.57
CA ALA A 318 -16.36 -0.03 19.10
C ALA A 318 -16.31 0.65 17.71
N ALA A 319 -15.23 1.34 17.37
CA ALA A 319 -15.02 1.94 16.05
C ALA A 319 -14.59 0.90 15.01
N ARG A 320 -13.68 -0.03 15.36
CA ARG A 320 -13.33 -1.21 14.53
C ARG A 320 -14.60 -2.00 14.16
N ALA A 321 -15.41 -2.34 15.17
CA ALA A 321 -16.67 -3.05 14.97
C ALA A 321 -17.72 -2.29 14.12
N ARG A 322 -17.74 -0.94 14.16
CA ARG A 322 -18.58 -0.14 13.26
C ARG A 322 -18.09 -0.19 11.81
N ALA A 323 -16.78 -0.04 11.59
CA ALA A 323 -16.17 -0.07 10.26
C ALA A 323 -16.31 -1.44 9.56
N LEU A 324 -16.47 -2.52 10.32
CA LEU A 324 -16.66 -3.88 9.79
C LEU A 324 -18.11 -4.23 9.42
N LYS A 325 -19.11 -3.43 9.84
CA LYS A 325 -20.53 -3.67 9.53
C LYS A 325 -20.86 -3.78 8.02
N PRO A 326 -20.29 -2.97 7.10
CA PRO A 326 -20.58 -3.07 5.67
C PRO A 326 -20.22 -4.44 5.08
N TYR A 327 -19.20 -5.10 5.62
CA TYR A 327 -18.74 -6.43 5.20
C TYR A 327 -19.50 -7.59 5.89
N GLY A 328 -20.46 -7.29 6.78
CA GLY A 328 -21.13 -8.29 7.63
C GLY A 328 -20.27 -8.89 8.74
N ILE A 329 -19.03 -8.44 8.92
CA ILE A 329 -18.03 -9.10 9.78
C ILE A 329 -18.26 -8.77 11.27
N ARG A 330 -18.58 -9.79 12.07
CA ARG A 330 -18.41 -9.77 13.54
C ARG A 330 -17.05 -10.39 13.89
N CYS A 331 -16.01 -9.55 13.95
CA CYS A 331 -14.64 -10.04 14.16
C CYS A 331 -14.46 -10.77 15.51
N ALA A 332 -13.80 -11.92 15.47
CA ALA A 332 -13.45 -12.76 16.62
C ALA A 332 -11.93 -13.08 16.69
N CYS A 333 -11.07 -12.20 16.15
CA CYS A 333 -9.63 -12.28 16.39
C CYS A 333 -9.28 -11.91 17.85
N ALA A 334 -8.05 -12.18 18.29
CA ALA A 334 -7.58 -11.93 19.66
C ALA A 334 -7.97 -10.53 20.21
N ALA A 335 -7.63 -9.44 19.51
CA ALA A 335 -7.98 -8.07 19.90
C ALA A 335 -9.48 -7.71 19.79
N CYS A 336 -10.34 -8.69 19.50
CA CYS A 336 -11.80 -8.60 19.54
C CYS A 336 -12.46 -9.66 20.44
N THR A 337 -11.70 -10.65 20.93
CA THR A 337 -12.10 -11.60 21.99
C THR A 337 -11.47 -11.27 23.34
N ASP A 338 -10.51 -10.33 23.37
CA ASP A 338 -9.82 -9.83 24.56
C ASP A 338 -10.78 -9.51 25.73
N PRO A 339 -10.50 -10.01 26.96
CA PRO A 339 -11.30 -9.70 28.15
C PRO A 339 -11.15 -8.26 28.64
N ASP A 340 -10.05 -7.56 28.36
CA ASP A 340 -9.86 -6.14 28.68
C ASP A 340 -9.74 -5.27 27.40
N PRO A 341 -10.89 -4.96 26.75
CA PRO A 341 -10.89 -4.00 25.66
C PRO A 341 -10.51 -2.57 26.04
N ALA A 342 -10.57 -2.20 27.33
CA ALA A 342 -10.24 -0.86 27.77
C ALA A 342 -8.72 -0.66 27.76
N ALA A 343 -7.95 -1.65 28.22
CA ALA A 343 -6.50 -1.69 28.05
C ALA A 343 -6.10 -1.67 26.56
N SER A 344 -6.70 -2.50 25.72
CA SER A 344 -6.34 -2.55 24.29
C SER A 344 -6.66 -1.25 23.54
N ASP A 345 -7.80 -0.63 23.83
CA ASP A 345 -8.15 0.65 23.21
C ASP A 345 -7.30 1.82 23.75
N ALA A 346 -6.87 1.77 25.02
CA ALA A 346 -5.91 2.71 25.59
C ALA A 346 -4.50 2.56 24.98
N ASN A 347 -4.04 1.31 24.78
CA ASN A 347 -2.79 1.01 24.07
C ASN A 347 -2.84 1.56 22.63
N ARG A 348 -3.92 1.29 21.89
CA ARG A 348 -4.09 1.79 20.51
C ARG A 348 -4.14 3.32 20.44
N LEU A 349 -4.74 3.98 21.42
CA LEU A 349 -4.71 5.45 21.56
C LEU A 349 -3.31 6.00 21.91
N ARG A 350 -2.50 5.26 22.69
CA ARG A 350 -1.09 5.60 22.94
C ARG A 350 -0.25 5.44 21.67
N ILE A 351 -0.47 4.38 20.91
CA ILE A 351 0.26 4.05 19.67
C ILE A 351 -0.13 5.03 18.53
N SER A 352 -1.38 5.49 18.45
CA SER A 352 -1.79 6.47 17.43
C SER A 352 -1.21 7.89 17.65
N ARG A 353 -0.65 8.16 18.82
CA ARG A 353 0.02 9.42 19.18
C ARG A 353 1.53 9.42 18.95
N VAL A 354 2.08 8.41 18.25
CA VAL A 354 3.52 8.32 17.93
C VAL A 354 3.91 9.32 16.83
N ALA A 355 4.24 10.52 17.28
CA ALA A 355 4.91 11.55 16.48
C ALA A 355 6.34 11.13 16.07
N ASP A 356 6.94 11.89 15.15
CA ASP A 356 8.38 11.88 14.92
C ASP A 356 9.12 12.33 16.20
N ALA A 357 10.19 11.61 16.56
CA ALA A 357 11.04 11.89 17.71
C ALA A 357 12.46 12.34 17.32
N VAL A 358 12.83 12.37 16.03
CA VAL A 358 14.18 12.78 15.59
C VAL A 358 14.61 14.13 16.19
N PRO A 359 13.78 15.20 16.24
CA PRO A 359 14.15 16.44 16.91
C PRO A 359 14.42 16.31 18.42
N ALA A 360 13.76 15.36 19.09
CA ALA A 360 14.02 15.06 20.51
C ALA A 360 15.29 14.22 20.68
N ILE A 361 15.55 13.26 19.78
CA ILE A 361 16.77 12.46 19.76
C ILE A 361 17.99 13.35 19.51
N VAL A 362 17.95 14.30 18.58
CA VAL A 362 19.03 15.28 18.35
C VAL A 362 19.33 16.10 19.62
N ARG A 363 18.30 16.65 20.28
CA ARG A 363 18.48 17.41 21.53
C ARG A 363 19.06 16.55 22.65
N TRP A 364 18.56 15.33 22.83
CA TRP A 364 19.08 14.38 23.83
C TRP A 364 20.52 13.96 23.51
N ALA A 365 20.84 13.69 22.23
CA ALA A 365 22.15 13.26 21.78
C ALA A 365 23.25 14.28 22.12
N GLY A 366 22.97 15.57 21.90
CA GLY A 366 23.87 16.69 22.24
C GLY A 366 23.90 17.08 23.72
N SER A 367 22.99 16.58 24.56
CA SER A 367 22.91 16.99 25.97
C SER A 367 23.82 16.15 26.88
N PRO A 368 24.81 16.74 27.59
CA PRO A 368 25.61 16.01 28.57
C PRO A 368 24.77 15.54 29.77
N ALA A 369 23.89 16.41 30.28
CA ALA A 369 23.13 16.21 31.52
C ALA A 369 21.91 15.26 31.43
N LEU A 370 21.55 14.76 30.24
CA LEU A 370 20.37 13.89 30.08
C LEU A 370 20.75 12.40 30.13
N PRO A 371 20.07 11.56 30.94
CA PRO A 371 20.39 10.14 31.08
C PRO A 371 20.31 9.36 29.76
N ASP A 372 21.19 8.37 29.61
CA ASP A 372 21.23 7.51 28.42
C ASP A 372 19.93 6.69 28.21
N GLY A 373 19.33 6.22 29.30
CA GLY A 373 18.07 5.48 29.26
C GLY A 373 16.82 6.32 28.96
N LEU A 374 16.92 7.66 28.88
CA LEU A 374 15.77 8.58 28.86
C LEU A 374 14.82 8.34 27.68
N LEU A 375 15.36 8.17 26.46
CA LEU A 375 14.55 7.90 25.27
C LEU A 375 14.45 6.40 24.96
N LEU A 376 15.45 5.60 25.34
CA LEU A 376 15.49 4.17 25.05
C LEU A 376 14.40 3.40 25.81
N ARG A 377 14.30 3.58 27.15
CA ARG A 377 13.37 2.79 27.97
C ARG A 377 11.89 2.98 27.55
N PRO A 378 11.38 4.21 27.32
CA PRO A 378 10.01 4.41 26.84
C PRO A 378 9.75 3.87 25.43
N ALA A 379 10.77 3.89 24.55
CA ALA A 379 10.66 3.36 23.20
C ALA A 379 10.57 1.82 23.19
N LEU A 380 11.44 1.12 23.93
CA LEU A 380 11.40 -0.33 24.06
C LEU A 380 10.08 -0.81 24.71
N ALA A 381 9.65 -0.16 25.80
CA ALA A 381 8.38 -0.46 26.45
C ALA A 381 7.15 -0.14 25.56
N LEU A 382 7.30 0.68 24.51
CA LEU A 382 6.26 0.90 23.51
C LEU A 382 6.29 -0.15 22.39
N LEU A 383 7.47 -0.59 21.96
CA LEU A 383 7.61 -1.71 21.02
C LEU A 383 6.98 -2.99 21.59
N GLN A 384 7.27 -3.31 22.85
CA GLN A 384 6.67 -4.47 23.53
C GLN A 384 5.14 -4.40 23.58
N VAL A 385 4.55 -3.22 23.79
CA VAL A 385 3.08 -3.03 23.75
C VAL A 385 2.52 -3.18 22.33
N ILE A 386 3.23 -2.68 21.31
CA ILE A 386 2.84 -2.83 19.90
C ILE A 386 2.89 -4.30 19.45
N GLU A 387 3.92 -5.05 19.89
CA GLU A 387 4.09 -6.47 19.61
C GLU A 387 3.04 -7.31 20.35
N ALA A 388 2.77 -7.05 21.63
CA ALA A 388 1.73 -7.74 22.41
C ALA A 388 0.31 -7.52 21.84
N GLU A 389 0.01 -6.33 21.30
CA GLU A 389 -1.23 -6.06 20.59
C GLU A 389 -1.30 -6.68 19.18
N GLY A 390 -0.19 -7.19 18.64
CA GLY A 390 -0.06 -7.67 17.26
C GLY A 390 -0.23 -6.58 16.21
N LEU A 391 0.40 -5.41 16.45
CA LEU A 391 0.26 -4.17 15.67
C LEU A 391 1.52 -3.76 14.90
N GLU A 392 2.38 -4.73 14.55
CA GLU A 392 3.60 -4.52 13.77
C GLU A 392 3.33 -3.92 12.38
N GLY A 393 2.13 -4.16 11.84
CA GLY A 393 1.65 -3.55 10.60
C GLY A 393 1.40 -2.03 10.70
N SER A 394 1.44 -1.44 11.89
CA SER A 394 1.27 0.01 12.06
C SER A 394 2.52 0.82 11.65
N LEU A 395 2.29 2.02 11.10
CA LEU A 395 3.35 3.00 10.87
C LEU A 395 4.10 3.39 12.15
N ALA A 396 3.40 3.40 13.28
CA ALA A 396 3.96 3.65 14.59
C ALA A 396 5.06 2.63 14.95
N TYR A 397 4.88 1.34 14.62
CA TYR A 397 5.90 0.31 14.89
C TYR A 397 7.22 0.62 14.19
N VAL A 398 7.19 0.78 12.86
CA VAL A 398 8.39 1.04 12.05
C VAL A 398 9.04 2.39 12.42
N ARG A 399 8.23 3.38 12.84
CA ARG A 399 8.73 4.66 13.38
C ARG A 399 9.43 4.51 14.74
N VAL A 400 8.90 3.74 15.69
CA VAL A 400 9.59 3.51 16.98
C VAL A 400 10.83 2.65 16.79
N LEU A 401 10.78 1.63 15.92
CA LEU A 401 11.96 0.86 15.52
C LEU A 401 13.07 1.77 14.95
N TYR A 402 12.69 2.71 14.07
CA TYR A 402 13.61 3.71 13.53
C TYR A 402 14.25 4.58 14.62
N HIS A 403 13.43 5.12 15.54
CA HIS A 403 13.92 5.91 16.67
C HIS A 403 14.90 5.12 17.53
N VAL A 404 14.65 3.83 17.79
CA VAL A 404 15.56 2.95 18.54
C VAL A 404 16.90 2.78 17.80
N VAL A 405 16.92 2.61 16.47
CA VAL A 405 18.17 2.55 15.69
C VAL A 405 19.01 3.82 15.87
N LEU A 406 18.41 5.01 15.81
CA LEU A 406 19.12 6.27 16.04
C LEU A 406 19.64 6.39 17.48
N ILE A 407 18.83 6.01 18.47
CA ILE A 407 19.21 6.05 19.90
C ILE A 407 20.39 5.10 20.17
N LEU A 408 20.37 3.87 19.64
CA LEU A 408 21.47 2.91 19.80
C LEU A 408 22.77 3.42 19.15
N GLN A 409 22.71 4.10 17.99
CA GLN A 409 23.89 4.70 17.38
C GLN A 409 24.51 5.81 18.26
N VAL A 410 23.69 6.63 18.93
CA VAL A 410 24.19 7.62 19.90
C VAL A 410 24.84 6.94 21.11
N LEU A 411 24.24 5.88 21.65
CA LEU A 411 24.81 5.14 22.79
C LEU A 411 26.17 4.51 22.43
N ALA A 412 26.31 3.96 21.23
CA ALA A 412 27.58 3.43 20.73
C ALA A 412 28.68 4.51 20.62
N VAL A 413 28.33 5.75 20.23
CA VAL A 413 29.25 6.91 20.26
C VAL A 413 29.63 7.30 21.68
N ARG A 414 28.69 7.22 22.63
CA ARG A 414 28.93 7.50 24.06
C ARG A 414 29.75 6.43 24.78
N GLY A 415 30.18 5.37 24.08
CA GLY A 415 30.89 4.23 24.68
C GLY A 415 30.00 3.30 25.50
N VAL A 416 28.68 3.50 25.52
CA VAL A 416 27.72 2.68 26.25
C VAL A 416 27.49 1.40 25.44
N ARG A 417 28.19 0.32 25.83
CA ARG A 417 28.09 -1.02 25.25
C ARG A 417 28.01 -2.08 26.35
N GLY A 418 27.26 -3.14 26.08
CA GLY A 418 27.16 -4.32 26.94
C GLY A 418 26.06 -5.28 26.44
N ALA A 419 25.84 -6.39 27.14
CA ALA A 419 24.81 -7.36 26.76
C ALA A 419 23.41 -6.72 26.57
N ASP A 420 23.07 -5.74 27.42
CA ASP A 420 21.84 -4.95 27.34
C ASP A 420 21.69 -4.13 26.06
N THR A 421 22.78 -3.72 25.38
CA THR A 421 22.71 -3.04 24.08
C THR A 421 22.76 -4.02 22.92
N ASP A 422 23.53 -5.10 23.06
CA ASP A 422 23.75 -6.07 21.99
C ASP A 422 22.48 -6.91 21.74
N GLY A 423 21.74 -7.24 22.80
CA GLY A 423 20.40 -7.84 22.71
C GLY A 423 19.36 -6.97 21.99
N LEU A 424 19.59 -5.66 21.85
CA LEU A 424 18.68 -4.73 21.16
C LEU A 424 18.95 -4.62 19.65
N LEU A 425 20.03 -5.23 19.14
CA LEU A 425 20.30 -5.31 17.70
C LEU A 425 19.16 -6.03 16.93
N VAL A 426 18.37 -6.86 17.62
CA VAL A 426 17.13 -7.43 17.07
C VAL A 426 16.16 -6.36 16.56
N TYR A 427 16.04 -5.21 17.24
CA TYR A 427 15.16 -4.12 16.79
C TYR A 427 15.74 -3.35 15.60
N ALA A 428 17.07 -3.30 15.46
CA ALA A 428 17.71 -2.77 14.25
C ALA A 428 17.52 -3.69 13.04
N ALA A 429 17.61 -5.01 13.24
CA ALA A 429 17.27 -6.00 12.22
C ALA A 429 15.79 -5.89 11.81
N LYS A 430 14.86 -5.86 12.78
CA LYS A 430 13.42 -5.61 12.55
C LYS A 430 13.16 -4.35 11.71
N TRP A 431 13.86 -3.25 12.00
CA TRP A 431 13.75 -2.02 11.21
C TRP A 431 14.23 -2.20 9.77
N ALA A 432 15.43 -2.76 9.57
CA ALA A 432 16.04 -2.96 8.26
C ALA A 432 15.19 -3.89 7.37
N THR A 433 14.59 -4.92 7.98
CA THR A 433 13.63 -5.84 7.35
C THR A 433 12.33 -5.13 6.97
N LEU A 434 11.66 -4.46 7.91
CA LEU A 434 10.30 -3.93 7.69
C LEU A 434 10.23 -2.60 6.93
N ARG A 435 11.32 -1.83 6.82
CA ARG A 435 11.32 -0.57 6.04
C ARG A 435 11.12 -0.76 4.54
N GLY A 436 11.37 -1.97 4.01
CA GLY A 436 11.09 -2.31 2.60
C GLY A 436 9.62 -2.61 2.32
N CYS A 437 8.87 -3.12 3.31
CA CYS A 437 7.51 -3.66 3.18
C CYS A 437 6.40 -2.60 3.00
N ARG A 438 6.75 -1.34 2.69
CA ARG A 438 5.82 -0.21 2.66
C ARG A 438 5.91 0.59 1.36
N GLY A 439 4.83 1.26 1.00
CA GLY A 439 4.76 2.13 -0.18
C GLY A 439 5.61 3.40 -0.02
N GLU A 440 5.97 4.05 -1.13
CA GLU A 440 6.98 5.13 -1.13
C GLU A 440 6.73 6.25 -0.14
N GLY A 441 5.49 6.76 -0.04
CA GLY A 441 5.11 7.81 0.92
C GLY A 441 5.11 7.41 2.39
N GLU A 442 5.26 6.11 2.69
CA GLU A 442 5.37 5.57 4.06
C GLU A 442 6.83 5.22 4.45
N ARG A 443 7.76 5.18 3.50
CA ARG A 443 9.15 4.77 3.74
C ARG A 443 10.01 5.96 4.17
N VAL A 444 10.82 5.77 5.21
CA VAL A 444 11.98 6.66 5.46
C VAL A 444 13.01 6.38 4.36
N GLY A 445 13.05 7.27 3.37
CA GLY A 445 13.94 7.18 2.21
C GLY A 445 15.41 7.26 2.62
N GLU A 446 16.30 6.65 1.83
CA GLU A 446 17.71 6.51 2.22
C GLU A 446 18.46 7.84 2.35
N ALA A 447 18.05 8.87 1.59
CA ALA A 447 18.56 10.23 1.75
C ALA A 447 18.12 10.86 3.09
N GLN A 448 16.84 10.73 3.46
CA GLN A 448 16.30 11.21 4.73
C GLN A 448 16.96 10.49 5.92
N PHE A 449 17.04 9.15 5.86
CA PHE A 449 17.71 8.35 6.89
C PHE A 449 19.15 8.79 7.11
N ARG A 450 19.89 9.05 6.02
CA ARG A 450 21.27 9.53 6.06
C ARG A 450 21.37 10.92 6.71
N GLU A 451 20.55 11.87 6.28
CA GLU A 451 20.56 13.25 6.81
C GLU A 451 20.18 13.29 8.29
N GLU A 452 19.11 12.60 8.69
CA GLU A 452 18.65 12.56 10.09
C GLU A 452 19.68 11.86 10.99
N ARG A 453 20.31 10.78 10.50
CA ARG A 453 21.45 10.14 11.16
C ARG A 453 22.64 11.07 11.29
N GLU A 454 23.02 11.81 10.25
CA GLU A 454 24.14 12.76 10.29
C GLU A 454 23.89 13.88 11.31
N ARG A 455 22.68 14.45 11.36
CA ARG A 455 22.25 15.43 12.38
C ARG A 455 22.35 14.86 13.81
N VAL A 456 21.87 13.64 14.03
CA VAL A 456 21.93 12.94 15.33
C VAL A 456 23.37 12.63 15.76
N MET A 457 24.19 12.14 14.84
CA MET A 457 25.60 11.78 15.11
C MET A 457 26.47 13.01 15.34
N ALA A 458 26.25 14.11 14.62
CA ALA A 458 26.93 15.38 14.86
C ALA A 458 26.66 15.91 16.28
N ALA A 459 25.41 15.84 16.75
CA ALA A 459 25.05 16.20 18.12
C ALA A 459 25.73 15.29 19.17
N ALA A 460 25.73 13.97 18.95
CA ALA A 460 26.41 13.02 19.84
C ALA A 460 27.93 13.26 19.94
N LEU A 461 28.58 13.56 18.81
CA LEU A 461 30.01 13.88 18.77
C LEU A 461 30.33 15.24 19.40
N ALA A 462 29.45 16.24 19.25
CA ALA A 462 29.60 17.52 19.94
C ALA A 462 29.56 17.36 21.47
N ARG A 463 28.62 16.56 22.00
CA ARG A 463 28.59 16.17 23.43
C ARG A 463 29.90 15.51 23.87
N SER A 464 30.46 14.62 23.05
CA SER A 464 31.70 13.91 23.38
C SER A 464 32.92 14.82 23.48
N ARG A 465 32.92 16.00 22.85
CA ARG A 465 33.98 17.02 22.96
C ARG A 465 33.78 17.98 24.14
N LEU A 466 32.62 17.92 24.80
CA LEU A 466 32.27 18.74 25.98
C LEU A 466 32.31 17.93 27.28
N ALA A 467 32.58 16.63 27.22
CA ALA A 467 32.96 15.84 28.37
C ALA A 467 34.42 16.19 28.75
N PRO A 468 34.72 16.53 30.01
CA PRO A 468 36.07 16.91 30.41
C PRO A 468 37.04 15.72 30.35
N GLU A 469 38.29 15.99 29.98
CA GLU A 469 39.41 15.04 30.11
C GLU A 469 39.76 14.85 31.60
N GLY A 470 38.93 14.10 32.31
CA GLY A 470 38.97 13.94 33.76
C GLY A 470 38.54 12.54 34.20
N GLY A 471 39.15 11.52 33.59
CA GLY A 471 38.74 10.12 33.70
C GLY A 471 39.87 9.11 33.86
N GLN A 472 41.07 9.55 34.29
CA GLN A 472 42.07 8.59 34.78
C GLN A 472 41.49 7.86 36.00
N ARG A 473 41.30 6.54 35.88
CA ARG A 473 41.22 5.68 37.06
C ARG A 473 42.58 5.77 37.76
N ALA A 474 42.61 6.41 38.92
CA ALA A 474 43.69 6.15 39.87
C ALA A 474 43.66 4.64 40.19
N VAL A 475 44.78 3.97 39.97
CA VAL A 475 45.03 2.62 40.43
C VAL A 475 46.02 2.75 41.58
N GLU A 476 45.47 2.78 42.79
CA GLU A 476 46.13 2.57 44.09
C GLU A 476 45.05 2.08 45.07
#